data_AF-A0A1T5G0G5-F1
#
_entry.id   AF-A0A1T5G0G5-F1
#
_cell.length_a   1.000
_cell.length_b   1.000
_cell.length_c   1.000
_cell.angle_alpha   90.00
_cell.angle_beta   90.00
_cell.angle_gamma   90.00
#
_symmetry.space_group_name_H-M   'P 1'
#
loop_
_entity.id
_entity.type
_entity.pdbx_description
1 polymer ?
#
loop_
_entity_poly.entity_id
_entity_poly.type
_entity_poly.pdbx_seq_one_letter_code
_entity_poly.pdbx_strand_id
1 'polypeptide(L)'
;MNKKPNYSEMPTEELQILRDKQKKIWTTFASIWIVILLVYLGINIYKGFEKFNFPASIPIFILPITLLPIYTTFATMDKELKSRKK
;
A
#
# COMPACT_ATOMS: atom_id res chain seq x y z
N MET A 1 -5.02 25.32 -2.51
CA MET A 1 -4.09 24.63 -3.43
C MET A 1 -3.13 23.81 -2.57
N ASN A 2 -3.31 22.49 -2.47
CA ASN A 2 -2.34 21.64 -1.75
C ASN A 2 -1.05 21.60 -2.57
N LYS A 3 -0.03 22.36 -2.16
CA LYS A 3 1.32 22.27 -2.75
C LYS A 3 1.77 20.81 -2.57
N LYS A 4 2.06 20.13 -3.68
CA LYS A 4 2.70 18.82 -3.63
C LYS A 4 4.02 18.98 -2.86
N PRO A 5 4.36 18.09 -1.92
CA PRO A 5 5.60 18.20 -1.16
C PRO A 5 6.78 18.23 -2.14
N ASN A 6 7.65 19.24 -2.02
CA ASN A 6 8.86 19.34 -2.82
C ASN A 6 9.98 18.55 -2.16
N TYR A 7 10.16 17.29 -2.57
CA TYR A 7 11.15 16.41 -1.96
C TYR A 7 12.60 16.83 -2.26
N SER A 8 12.85 17.62 -3.31
CA SER A 8 14.20 18.07 -3.65
C SER A 8 14.80 19.04 -2.63
N GLU A 9 13.94 19.82 -1.97
CA GLU A 9 14.35 20.80 -0.95
C GLU A 9 14.51 20.17 0.44
N MET A 10 14.03 18.93 0.62
CA MET A 10 14.05 18.24 1.90
C MET A 10 15.43 17.66 2.21
N PRO A 11 15.96 17.81 3.45
CA PRO A 11 17.18 17.13 3.88
C PRO A 11 17.10 15.61 3.69
N THR A 12 18.23 14.98 3.36
CA THR A 12 18.29 13.54 3.07
C THR A 12 17.81 12.68 4.24
N GLU A 13 18.13 13.08 5.47
CA GLU A 13 17.72 12.35 6.69
C GLU A 13 16.19 12.38 6.87
N GLU A 14 15.58 13.55 6.74
CA GLU A 14 14.13 13.71 6.83
C GLU A 14 13.39 12.92 5.75
N LEU A 15 13.91 12.96 4.51
CA LEU A 15 13.35 12.22 3.39
C LEU A 15 13.45 10.70 3.60
N GLN A 16 14.55 10.20 4.18
CA GLN A 16 14.69 8.79 4.56
C GLN A 16 13.67 8.37 5.62
N ILE A 17 13.51 9.16 6.68
CA ILE A 17 12.54 8.89 7.75
C ILE A 17 11.12 8.82 7.20
N LEU A 18 10.74 9.78 6.34
CA LEU A 18 9.41 9.82 5.71
C LEU A 18 9.16 8.60 4.81
N ARG A 19 10.15 8.24 3.99
CA ARG A 19 10.09 7.08 3.10
C ARG A 19 9.97 5.77 3.88
N ASP A 20 10.72 5.61 4.97
CA ASP A 20 10.67 4.40 5.79
C ASP A 20 9.37 4.30 6.59
N LYS A 21 8.84 5.43 7.08
CA LYS A 21 7.50 5.49 7.67
C LYS A 21 6.42 5.04 6.68
N GLN A 22 6.46 5.53 5.44
CA GLN A 22 5.52 5.09 4.40
C GLN A 22 5.69 3.60 4.06
N LYS A 23 6.92 3.12 3.95
CA LYS A 23 7.20 1.69 3.72
C LYS A 23 6.60 0.81 4.83
N LYS A 24 6.74 1.23 6.09
CA LYS A 24 6.17 0.53 7.25
C LYS A 24 4.65 0.46 7.15
N ILE A 25 3.98 1.58 6.86
CA ILE A 25 2.52 1.64 6.67
C ILE A 25 2.09 0.68 5.56
N TRP A 26 2.78 0.72 4.43
CA TRP A 26 2.49 -0.15 3.29
C TRP A 26 2.62 -1.63 3.65
N THR A 27 3.68 -1.99 4.37
CA THR A 27 3.94 -3.37 4.80
C THR A 27 2.87 -3.84 5.80
N THR A 28 2.52 -3.02 6.79
CA THR A 28 1.47 -3.34 7.75
C THR A 28 0.12 -3.55 7.07
N PHE A 29 -0.24 -2.68 6.15
CA PHE A 29 -1.49 -2.83 5.40
C PHE A 29 -1.49 -4.09 4.53
N ALA A 30 -0.41 -4.36 3.80
CA ALA A 30 -0.29 -5.56 2.99
C ALA A 30 -0.45 -6.83 3.84
N SER A 31 0.16 -6.87 5.03
CA SER A 31 -0.02 -7.99 5.97
C SER A 31 -1.47 -8.16 6.41
N ILE A 32 -2.16 -7.08 6.78
CA ILE A 32 -3.58 -7.12 7.17
C ILE A 32 -4.45 -7.61 6.01
N TRP A 33 -4.21 -7.10 4.80
CA TRP A 33 -4.95 -7.50 3.61
C TRP A 33 -4.78 -8.98 3.29
N ILE A 34 -3.57 -9.53 3.38
CA ILE A 34 -3.30 -10.96 3.19
C ILE A 34 -4.07 -11.79 4.23
N VAL A 35 -4.10 -11.39 5.50
CA VAL A 35 -4.86 -12.10 6.54
C VAL A 35 -6.36 -12.12 6.20
N ILE A 36 -6.93 -10.98 5.80
CA ILE A 36 -8.34 -10.90 5.38
C ILE A 36 -8.59 -11.83 4.19
N LEU A 37 -7.69 -11.83 3.20
CA LEU A 37 -7.79 -12.67 2.02
C LEU A 37 -7.76 -14.17 2.38
N LEU A 38 -6.86 -14.59 3.26
CA LEU A 38 -6.75 -15.97 3.72
C LEU A 38 -8.00 -16.43 4.49
N VAL A 39 -8.50 -15.60 5.41
CA VAL A 39 -9.74 -15.88 6.15
C VAL A 39 -10.92 -15.99 5.18
N TYR A 40 -11.04 -15.05 4.24
CA TYR A 40 -12.09 -15.05 3.25
C TYR A 40 -12.06 -16.30 2.36
N LEU A 41 -10.88 -16.65 1.82
CA LEU A 41 -10.71 -17.86 1.01
C LEU A 41 -11.00 -19.12 1.82
N GLY A 42 -10.52 -19.21 3.06
CA GLY A 42 -10.79 -20.34 3.95
C GLY A 42 -12.28 -20.56 4.20
N ILE A 43 -13.05 -19.49 4.43
CA ILE A 43 -14.50 -19.56 4.60
C ILE A 43 -15.20 -20.06 3.32
N ASN A 44 -14.79 -19.57 2.15
CA ASN A 44 -15.42 -19.95 0.88
C ASN A 44 -15.07 -21.39 0.47
N ILE A 45 -13.85 -21.85 0.75
CA ILE A 45 -13.46 -23.25 0.56
C ILE A 45 -14.28 -24.15 1.49
N TYR A 46 -14.41 -23.81 2.77
CA TYR A 46 -15.17 -24.59 3.75
C TYR A 46 -16.67 -24.68 3.44
N LYS A 47 -17.28 -23.58 2.97
CA LYS A 47 -18.71 -23.51 2.67
C LYS A 47 -19.09 -24.07 1.29
N GLY A 48 -18.11 -24.43 0.46
CA GLY A 48 -18.30 -24.75 -0.95
C GLY A 48 -18.53 -23.49 -1.80
N PHE A 49 -17.85 -23.43 -2.95
CA PHE A 49 -17.90 -22.27 -3.86
C PHE A 49 -19.29 -21.98 -4.45
N GLU A 50 -20.27 -22.87 -4.29
CA GLU A 50 -21.65 -22.66 -4.73
C GLU A 50 -22.35 -21.49 -4.01
N LYS A 51 -21.88 -21.13 -2.81
CA LYS A 51 -22.40 -19.98 -2.04
C LYS A 51 -21.52 -18.72 -2.19
N PHE A 52 -20.60 -18.73 -3.15
CA PHE A 52 -19.67 -17.63 -3.37
C PHE A 52 -20.41 -16.39 -3.89
N ASN A 53 -20.43 -15.32 -3.09
CA ASN A 53 -20.99 -14.04 -3.49
C ASN A 53 -19.86 -13.15 -4.03
N PHE A 54 -19.68 -13.17 -5.36
CA PHE A 54 -18.66 -12.36 -6.03
C PHE A 54 -18.83 -10.84 -5.77
N PRO A 55 -20.03 -10.25 -5.88
CA PRO A 55 -20.24 -8.84 -5.50
C PRO A 55 -19.77 -8.49 -4.08
N ALA A 56 -19.99 -9.38 -3.10
CA ALA A 56 -19.53 -9.16 -1.72
C ALA A 56 -18.01 -9.25 -1.56
N SER A 57 -17.30 -9.85 -2.52
CA SER A 57 -15.84 -10.00 -2.53
C SER A 57 -15.11 -8.75 -3.05
N ILE A 58 -15.80 -7.90 -3.82
CA ILE A 58 -15.23 -6.73 -4.51
C ILE A 58 -14.44 -5.79 -3.56
N PRO A 59 -14.94 -5.42 -2.36
CA PRO A 59 -14.20 -4.53 -1.47
C PRO A 59 -12.82 -5.09 -1.05
N ILE A 60 -12.71 -6.41 -0.88
CA ILE A 60 -11.44 -7.07 -0.51
C ILE A 60 -10.43 -6.90 -1.64
N PHE A 61 -10.85 -7.07 -2.90
CA PHE A 61 -9.96 -6.96 -4.07
C PHE A 61 -9.66 -5.51 -4.48
N ILE A 62 -10.52 -4.55 -4.15
CA ILE A 62 -10.28 -3.12 -4.40
C ILE A 62 -9.35 -2.49 -3.37
N LEU A 63 -9.27 -3.05 -2.16
CA LEU A 63 -8.43 -2.56 -1.06
C LEU A 63 -6.97 -2.24 -1.45
N PRO A 64 -6.23 -3.05 -2.23
CA PRO A 64 -4.88 -2.68 -2.67
C PRO A 64 -4.86 -1.53 -3.68
N ILE A 65 -5.91 -1.37 -4.48
CA ILE A 65 -6.01 -0.31 -5.51
C ILE A 65 -6.13 1.07 -4.83
N THR A 66 -6.85 1.15 -3.71
CA THR A 66 -7.01 2.42 -2.98
C THR A 66 -5.70 2.94 -2.39
N LEU A 67 -4.65 2.11 -2.28
CA LEU A 67 -3.32 2.50 -1.84
C LEU A 67 -2.37 2.97 -2.95
N LEU A 68 -2.75 2.86 -4.22
CA LEU A 68 -1.91 3.30 -5.34
C LEU A 68 -1.43 4.78 -5.20
N PRO A 69 -2.25 5.75 -4.76
CA PRO A 69 -1.78 7.13 -4.56
C PRO A 69 -0.66 7.26 -3.51
N ILE A 70 -0.68 6.39 -2.50
CA ILE A 70 0.37 6.36 -1.47
C ILE A 70 1.64 5.74 -2.06
N TYR A 71 1.50 4.71 -2.89
CA TYR A 71 2.62 4.10 -3.58
C TYR A 71 3.34 5.07 -4.54
N THR A 72 2.61 5.91 -5.28
CA THR A 72 3.24 6.90 -6.17
C THR A 72 4.07 7.92 -5.38
N THR A 73 3.59 8.31 -4.20
CA THR A 73 4.31 9.17 -3.26
C THR A 73 5.58 8.50 -2.72
N PHE A 74 5.51 7.22 -2.39
CA PHE A 74 6.68 6.44 -2.00
C PHE A 74 7.71 6.34 -3.14
N ALA A 75 7.25 6.09 -4.37
CA ALA A 75 8.11 5.94 -5.53
C ALA A 75 8.85 7.23 -5.89
N THR A 76 8.25 8.40 -5.72
CA THR A 76 8.93 9.68 -5.94
C THR A 76 10.01 9.93 -4.89
N MET A 77 9.74 9.68 -3.60
CA MET A 77 10.76 9.79 -2.55
C MET A 77 11.91 8.80 -2.75
N ASP A 78 11.63 7.56 -3.14
CA ASP A 78 12.69 6.56 -3.38
C ASP A 78 13.56 6.91 -4.60
N LYS A 79 12.97 7.48 -5.66
CA LYS A 79 13.72 8.02 -6.81
C LYS A 79 14.64 9.17 -6.39
N GLU A 80 14.13 10.11 -5.58
CA GLU A 80 14.90 11.25 -5.08
C GLU A 80 16.04 10.82 -4.13
N LEU A 81 15.80 9.83 -3.27
CA LEU A 81 16.88 9.29 -2.43
C LEU A 81 17.94 8.55 -3.25
N LYS A 82 17.56 7.89 -4.34
CA LYS A 82 18.49 7.20 -5.24
C LYS A 82 19.32 8.17 -6.06
N SER A 83 18.76 9.30 -6.51
CA SER A 83 19.52 10.31 -7.26
C SER A 83 20.62 10.96 -6.42
N ARG A 84 20.43 11.10 -5.10
CA ARG A 84 21.41 11.68 -4.16
C ARG A 84 22.56 10.77 -3.78
N LYS A 85 22.42 9.46 -3.96
CA LYS A 85 23.47 8.46 -3.69
C LYS A 85 24.41 8.25 -4.89
N LYS A 86 24.12 8.91 -6.01
CA LYS A 86 24.85 8.81 -7.26
C LYS A 86 25.74 10.03 -7.43
#